data_AF-Q3THF1-F1
#
_entry.id   AF-Q3THF1-F1
#
_cell.length_a   1.000
_cell.length_b   1.000
_cell.length_c   1.000
_cell.angle_alpha   90.00
_cell.angle_beta   90.00
_cell.angle_gamma   90.00
#
_symmetry.space_group_name_H-M   'P 1'
#
loop_
_entity.id
_entity.type
_entity.pdbx_description
1 polymer ?
#
loop_
_entity_poly.entity_id
_entity_poly.type
_entity_poly.pdbx_seq_one_letter_code
_entity_poly.pdbx_strand_id
1 'polypeptide(L)' 'MGSVSFQDVAVTFTVEEWALLDPSQKKLHKDVMEETFRNLAAIGKTQEGQNIDEDHRYSRRNQR' A
#
# COMPACT_ATOMS: atom_id res chain seq x y z
N MET A 1 -0.27 -5.49 -17.29
CA MET A 1 -0.58 -4.38 -16.36
C MET A 1 0.70 -4.01 -15.66
N GLY A 2 1.11 -2.75 -15.68
CA GLY A 2 2.32 -2.29 -14.96
C GLY A 2 2.10 -2.31 -13.45
N SER A 3 3.19 -2.47 -12.68
CA SER A 3 3.17 -2.33 -11.22
C SER A 3 3.21 -0.85 -10.86
N VAL A 4 2.31 -0.38 -9.99
CA VAL A 4 2.38 0.97 -9.41
C VAL A 4 3.29 0.91 -8.19
N SER A 5 4.32 1.74 -8.17
CA SER A 5 5.24 1.88 -7.05
C SER A 5 4.90 3.11 -6.20
N PHE A 6 5.44 3.16 -4.99
CA PHE A 6 5.30 4.34 -4.13
C PHE A 6 5.81 5.62 -4.81
N GLN A 7 6.85 5.52 -5.62
CA GLN A 7 7.45 6.66 -6.29
C GLN A 7 6.55 7.24 -7.39
N ASP A 8 5.63 6.44 -7.94
CA ASP A 8 4.68 6.90 -8.97
C ASP A 8 3.54 7.76 -8.37
N VAL A 9 3.32 7.68 -7.06
CA VAL A 9 2.23 8.37 -6.36
C VAL A 9 2.69 9.34 -5.28
N ALA A 10 3.98 9.30 -4.90
CA ALA A 10 4.52 10.16 -3.86
C ALA A 10 4.71 11.60 -4.36
N VAL A 11 4.21 12.55 -3.58
CA VAL A 11 4.50 13.98 -3.76
C VAL A 11 5.65 14.34 -2.83
N THR A 12 6.76 14.80 -3.38
CA THR A 12 7.95 15.19 -2.61
C THR A 12 8.20 16.68 -2.72
N PHE A 13 8.55 17.29 -1.59
CA PHE A 13 9.02 18.67 -1.52
C PHE A 13 10.51 18.68 -1.20
N THR A 14 11.23 19.64 -1.76
CA THR A 14 12.56 20.02 -1.28
C THR A 14 12.47 20.63 0.13
N VAL A 15 13.62 20.81 0.80
CA VAL A 15 13.64 21.40 2.15
C VAL A 15 13.14 22.85 2.12
N GLU A 16 13.50 23.59 1.08
CA GLU A 16 13.12 24.98 0.86
C GLU A 16 11.61 25.09 0.58
N GLU A 17 11.07 24.25 -0.30
CA GLU A 17 9.63 24.21 -0.58
C GLU A 17 8.84 23.79 0.66
N TRP A 18 9.33 22.79 1.40
CA TRP A 18 8.71 22.34 2.64
C TRP A 18 8.67 23.45 3.68
N ALA A 19 9.74 24.26 3.80
CA ALA A 19 9.77 25.38 4.73
C ALA A 19 8.65 26.40 4.45
N LEU A 20 8.35 26.65 3.17
CA LEU A 20 7.34 27.61 2.71
C LEU A 20 5.88 27.15 2.86
N LEU A 21 5.64 25.85 3.10
CA LEU A 21 4.28 25.34 3.26
C LEU A 21 3.62 25.83 4.56
N ASP A 22 2.32 26.11 4.46
CA ASP A 22 1.48 26.40 5.62
C ASP A 22 1.36 25.15 6.52
N PRO A 23 1.13 25.34 7.83
CA PRO A 23 0.91 24.21 8.75
C PRO A 23 -0.19 23.24 8.30
N SER A 24 -1.25 23.75 7.67
CA SER A 24 -2.34 22.95 7.12
C SER A 24 -1.89 22.09 5.94
N GLN A 25 -1.04 22.62 5.05
CA GLN A 25 -0.49 21.90 3.90
C GLN A 25 0.50 20.81 4.36
N LYS A 26 1.36 21.11 5.34
CA LYS A 26 2.27 20.12 5.95
C LYS A 26 1.51 18.97 6.60
N LYS A 27 0.40 19.28 7.28
CA LYS A 27 -0.47 18.26 7.87
C LYS A 27 -1.12 17.41 6.78
N LEU A 28 -1.74 18.04 5.78
CA LEU A 28 -2.39 17.34 4.67
C LEU A 28 -1.41 16.43 3.92
N HIS A 29 -0.19 16.90 3.65
CA HIS A 29 0.84 16.07 3.02
C HIS A 29 1.14 14.82 3.83
N LYS A 30 1.34 14.94 5.15
CA LYS A 30 1.55 13.77 6.02
C LYS A 30 0.37 12.82 5.98
N ASP A 31 -0.85 13.33 6.12
CA ASP A 31 -2.07 12.52 6.14
C ASP A 31 -2.23 11.73 4.82
N VAL A 32 -2.05 12.40 3.68
CA VAL A 32 -2.14 11.78 2.34
C VAL A 32 -1.03 10.75 2.12
N MET A 33 0.22 11.06 2.51
CA MET A 33 1.34 10.15 2.31
C MET A 33 1.22 8.90 3.20
N GLU A 34 0.68 9.04 4.41
CA GLU A 34 0.43 7.92 5.32
C GLU A 34 -0.69 7.01 4.79
N GLU A 35 -1.79 7.58 4.28
CA GLU A 35 -2.86 6.82 3.64
C GLU A 35 -2.37 6.10 2.39
N THR A 36 -1.60 6.79 1.54
CA THR A 36 -1.01 6.21 0.32
C THR A 36 -0.12 5.02 0.63
N PHE A 37 0.73 5.13 1.66
CA PHE A 37 1.56 4.01 2.12
C PHE A 37 0.72 2.82 2.60
N ARG A 38 -0.33 3.06 3.39
CA ARG A 38 -1.24 2.01 3.84
C ARG A 38 -1.97 1.32 2.69
N ASN A 39 -2.44 2.09 1.71
CA ASN A 39 -3.13 1.56 0.53
C ASN A 39 -2.20 0.68 -0.31
N LEU A 40 -0.97 1.11 -0.56
CA LEU A 40 0.02 0.31 -1.28
C LEU A 40 0.41 -0.97 -0.51
N ALA A 41 0.59 -0.88 0.80
CA ALA A 41 0.86 -2.05 1.64
C ALA A 41 -0.31 -3.04 1.65
N ALA A 42 -1.55 -2.56 1.63
CA ALA A 42 -2.75 -3.40 1.53
C ALA A 42 -2.83 -4.10 0.16
N ILE A 43 -2.57 -3.36 -0.93
CA ILE A 43 -2.53 -3.92 -2.29
C ILE A 43 -1.46 -5.01 -2.40
N GLY A 44 -0.26 -4.78 -1.84
CA GLY A 44 0.80 -5.77 -1.78
C GLY A 44 0.38 -7.06 -1.06
N LYS A 45 -0.32 -6.94 0.08
CA LYS A 45 -0.87 -8.10 0.81
C LYS A 45 -1.93 -8.87 0.02
N THR A 46 -2.80 -8.18 -0.72
CA THR A 46 -3.80 -8.87 -1.57
C THR A 46 -3.17 -9.66 -2.72
N GLN A 47 -1.98 -9.28 -3.17
CA GLN A 47 -1.28 -9.98 -4.25
C GLN A 47 -0.60 -11.27 -3.77
N GLU A 48 -0.16 -11.31 -2.50
CA GLU A 48 0.43 -12.51 -1.88
C GLU A 48 -0.61 -13.50 -1.33
N GLY A 49 -1.87 -13.08 -1.14
CA GLY A 49 -2.95 -13.89 -0.58
C GLY A 49 -3.70 -14.80 -1.57
N GLN A 50 -3.40 -14.76 -2.88
CA GLN A 50 -4.16 -15.52 -3.88
C GLN A 50 -3.64 -16.94 -4.16
N ASN A 51 -2.64 -17.45 -3.43
CA ASN A 51 -2.04 -18.78 -3.68
C ASN A 51 -2.11 -19.77 -2.50
N ILE A 52 -2.92 -19.53 -1.47
CA ILE A 52 -3.00 -20.45 -0.31
C ILE A 52 -4.43 -20.80 0.07
N ASP A 53 -5.27 -21.19 -0.88
CA ASP A 53 -6.56 -21.78 -0.50
C ASP A 53 -7.06 -22.91 -1.42
N GLU A 54 -6.15 -23.71 -1.98
CA GLU A 54 -6.54 -24.89 -2.75
C GLU A 54 -5.72 -26.15 -2.44
N ASP A 55 -5.24 -26.32 -1.19
CA ASP A 55 -4.63 -27.60 -0.76
C ASP A 55 -5.27 -28.23 0.49
N HIS A 56 -5.85 -27.43 1.39
CA HIS A 56 -6.47 -27.99 2.61
C HIS A 56 -7.84 -28.66 2.43
N ARG A 57 -8.43 -28.64 1.23
CA ARG A 57 -9.72 -29.31 0.96
C ARG A 57 -9.62 -30.70 0.34
N TYR A 58 -8.44 -31.15 -0.07
CA TYR A 58 -8.26 -32.50 -0.63
C TYR A 58 -7.97 -33.58 0.43
N SER A 59 -7.43 -33.20 1.60
CA SER A 59 -7.09 -34.18 2.64
C SER A 59 -8.24 -34.60 3.57
N ARG A 60 -9.35 -33.84 3.63
CA ARG A 60 -10.50 -34.15 4.52
C ARG A 60 -11.52 -35.11 3.90
N ARG A 61 -11.49 -35.32 2.58
CA ARG A 61 -12.47 -36.18 1.89
C ARG A 61 -12.04 -37.64 1.77
N ASN A 62 -10.77 -37.96 2.03
CA ASN A 62 -10.22 -39.32 1.87
C ASN A 62 -10.20 -40.12 3.18
N GLN A 63 -11.09 -39.80 4.13
CA GLN A 63 -11.17 -40.46 5.43
C GLN A 63 -12.57 -41.03 5.72
N ARG A 64 -13.32 -41.39 4.68
CA ARG A 64 -14.58 -42.12 4.78
C ARG A 64 -14.50 -43.46 4.07
#